data_AF-A0A3M2BJW2-F1
#
_entry.id   AF-A0A3M2BJW2-F1
#
_cell.length_a   1.000
_cell.length_b   1.000
_cell.length_c   1.000
_cell.angle_alpha   90.00
_cell.angle_beta   90.00
_cell.angle_gamma   90.00
#
_symmetry.space_group_name_H-M   'P 1'
#
loop_
_entity.id
_entity.type
_entity.pdbx_description
1 polymer ?
#
loop_
_entity_poly.entity_id
_entity_poly.type
_entity_poly.pdbx_seq_one_letter_code
_entity_poly.pdbx_strand_id
1 'polypeptide(L)'
;MADSNKTQEKDVLTDHLYDGILEYDNPTPGWWHMIFFGTIIFSVMYALVYHFSPMVPSHEQRVEAALRREMEQKFGQIAKMPDSNEKYLTIMANPDWLEAGKRIFQSKCVICHGPNGEGFVGPNLTDDKYKNVRELKDIFRVIRDGAGNGQMPAQNTLLNSGQMSVVAAYVASLRGKNLPSGKELPEEVPIDPWPTLESTGDAPAGEGGAG
;
A
#
# COMPACT_ATOMS: atom_id res chain seq x y z
N MET A 1 -13.85 -17.99 -61.86
CA MET A 1 -13.60 -19.40 -62.20
C MET A 1 -14.23 -20.25 -61.12
N ALA A 2 -15.07 -21.19 -61.52
CA ALA A 2 -15.94 -21.96 -60.64
C ALA A 2 -15.11 -22.97 -59.82
N ASP A 3 -14.98 -22.73 -58.52
CA ASP A 3 -14.43 -23.74 -57.62
C ASP A 3 -15.51 -24.78 -57.33
N SER A 4 -15.26 -25.97 -57.87
CA SER A 4 -16.13 -27.12 -57.84
C SER A 4 -16.37 -27.53 -56.40
N ASN A 5 -17.64 -27.52 -56.00
CA ASN A 5 -18.16 -28.19 -54.82
C ASN A 5 -17.91 -29.70 -54.97
N LYS A 6 -16.70 -30.16 -54.65
CA LYS A 6 -16.37 -31.57 -54.45
C LYS A 6 -16.76 -31.88 -53.02
N THR A 7 -17.93 -32.46 -52.83
CA THR A 7 -18.32 -33.06 -51.56
C THR A 7 -17.29 -34.14 -51.25
N GLN A 8 -16.34 -33.87 -50.34
CA GLN A 8 -15.43 -34.90 -49.86
C GLN A 8 -16.28 -36.03 -49.27
N GLU A 9 -16.02 -37.25 -49.72
CA GLU A 9 -16.67 -38.46 -49.24
C GLU A 9 -16.33 -38.62 -47.76
N LYS A 10 -17.31 -38.40 -46.89
CA LYS A 10 -17.14 -38.52 -45.44
C LYS A 10 -17.07 -40.00 -45.08
N ASP A 11 -16.29 -40.31 -44.06
CA ASP A 11 -16.17 -41.63 -43.44
C ASP A 11 -15.42 -42.69 -44.28
N VAL A 12 -14.49 -42.23 -45.14
CA VAL A 12 -13.52 -43.11 -45.81
C VAL A 12 -12.47 -43.57 -44.78
N LEU A 13 -12.24 -44.88 -44.70
CA LEU A 13 -11.20 -45.46 -43.84
C LEU A 13 -9.85 -45.46 -44.56
N THR A 14 -8.78 -45.22 -43.81
CA THR A 14 -7.40 -45.37 -44.27
C THR A 14 -7.07 -46.84 -44.58
N ASP A 15 -6.06 -47.06 -45.41
CA ASP A 15 -5.65 -48.38 -45.92
C ASP A 15 -4.77 -49.17 -44.92
N HIS A 16 -4.19 -48.49 -43.94
CA HIS A 16 -3.29 -49.08 -42.96
C HIS A 16 -3.97 -49.40 -41.63
N LEU A 17 -3.88 -50.67 -41.23
CA LEU A 17 -4.38 -51.17 -39.95
C LEU A 17 -3.28 -51.13 -38.89
N TYR A 18 -3.49 -50.37 -37.83
CA TYR A 18 -2.59 -50.27 -36.69
C TYR A 18 -3.25 -50.89 -35.47
N ASP A 19 -2.77 -52.05 -35.02
CA ASP A 19 -3.26 -52.72 -33.80
C ASP A 19 -4.80 -52.91 -33.76
N GLY A 20 -5.38 -53.27 -34.91
CA GLY A 20 -6.83 -53.44 -35.05
C GLY A 20 -7.64 -52.14 -35.18
N ILE A 21 -7.01 -50.98 -35.17
CA ILE A 21 -7.63 -49.66 -35.36
C ILE A 21 -7.36 -49.18 -36.79
N LEU A 22 -8.41 -48.66 -37.44
CA LEU A 22 -8.38 -47.95 -38.72
C LEU A 22 -8.78 -46.49 -38.47
N GLU A 23 -8.23 -45.56 -39.24
CA GLU A 23 -8.47 -44.13 -39.08
C GLU A 23 -9.42 -43.61 -40.17
N TYR A 24 -10.24 -42.62 -39.83
CA TYR A 24 -11.08 -41.94 -40.81
C TYR A 24 -10.31 -40.79 -41.46
N ASP A 25 -10.31 -40.74 -42.79
CA ASP A 25 -9.78 -39.61 -43.57
C ASP A 25 -10.85 -38.50 -43.69
N ASN A 26 -11.33 -38.03 -42.54
CA ASN A 26 -12.33 -36.96 -42.48
C ASN A 26 -11.64 -35.59 -42.42
N PRO A 27 -12.12 -34.59 -43.19
CA PRO A 27 -11.59 -33.25 -43.09
C PRO A 27 -11.85 -32.68 -41.69
N THR A 28 -10.90 -31.92 -41.18
CA THR A 28 -11.04 -31.25 -39.88
C THR A 28 -12.27 -30.33 -39.87
N PRO A 29 -13.02 -30.27 -38.76
CA PRO A 29 -14.25 -29.48 -38.70
C PRO A 29 -14.01 -28.00 -39.03
N GLY A 30 -14.89 -27.39 -39.83
CA GLY A 30 -14.74 -25.98 -40.21
C GLY A 30 -14.63 -25.00 -39.04
N TRP A 31 -15.34 -25.27 -37.93
CA TRP A 31 -15.23 -24.47 -36.70
C TRP A 31 -13.86 -24.55 -36.04
N TRP A 32 -13.17 -25.68 -36.18
CA TRP A 32 -11.81 -25.86 -35.65
C TRP A 32 -10.84 -24.94 -36.39
N HIS A 33 -10.94 -24.85 -37.72
CA HIS A 33 -10.13 -23.91 -38.51
C HIS A 33 -10.42 -22.45 -38.13
N MET A 34 -11.67 -22.09 -37.90
CA MET A 34 -12.02 -20.74 -37.44
C MET A 34 -11.32 -20.38 -36.13
N ILE A 35 -11.33 -21.29 -35.14
CA ILE A 35 -10.62 -21.07 -33.87
C ILE A 35 -9.10 -21.04 -34.10
N PHE A 36 -8.56 -22.00 -34.86
CA PHE A 36 -7.13 -22.08 -35.14
C PHE A 36 -6.60 -20.77 -35.74
N PHE A 37 -7.18 -20.30 -36.85
CA PHE A 37 -6.77 -19.04 -37.47
C PHE A 37 -7.16 -17.82 -36.62
N GLY A 38 -8.26 -17.87 -35.87
CA GLY A 38 -8.65 -16.83 -34.93
C GLY A 38 -7.58 -16.60 -33.84
N THR A 39 -7.01 -17.66 -33.28
CA THR A 39 -5.93 -17.55 -32.28
C THR A 39 -4.63 -17.01 -32.87
N ILE A 40 -4.31 -17.35 -34.13
CA ILE A 40 -3.16 -16.79 -34.84
C ILE A 40 -3.34 -15.29 -35.05
N ILE A 41 -4.52 -14.85 -35.50
CA ILE A 41 -4.79 -13.41 -35.68
C ILE A 41 -4.74 -12.69 -34.33
N PHE A 42 -5.35 -13.26 -33.29
CA PHE A 42 -5.33 -12.70 -31.94
C PHE A 42 -3.90 -12.56 -31.39
N SER A 43 -3.04 -13.57 -31.58
CA SER A 43 -1.67 -13.53 -31.07
C SER A 43 -0.83 -12.45 -31.75
N VAL A 44 -0.97 -12.29 -33.08
CA VAL A 44 -0.30 -11.23 -33.83
C VAL A 44 -0.80 -9.85 -33.36
N MET A 45 -2.11 -9.67 -33.25
CA MET A 45 -2.70 -8.42 -32.74
C MET A 45 -2.23 -8.10 -31.32
N TYR A 46 -2.20 -9.11 -30.43
CA TYR A 46 -1.73 -8.96 -29.06
C TYR A 46 -0.25 -8.53 -29.03
N ALA A 47 0.61 -9.16 -29.83
CA ALA A 47 2.02 -8.80 -29.90
C ALA A 47 2.22 -7.35 -30.40
N LEU A 48 1.48 -6.95 -31.44
CA LEU A 48 1.50 -5.57 -31.94
C LEU A 48 1.10 -4.56 -30.85
N VAL A 49 0.07 -4.88 -30.07
CA VAL A 49 -0.43 -3.99 -29.01
C VAL A 49 0.48 -3.95 -27.78
N TYR A 50 0.98 -5.09 -27.30
CA TYR A 50 1.72 -5.16 -26.03
C TYR A 50 3.25 -5.05 -26.17
N HIS A 51 3.81 -5.28 -27.36
CA HIS A 51 5.26 -5.15 -27.59
C HIS A 51 5.64 -3.95 -28.46
N PHE A 52 4.80 -3.57 -29.43
CA PHE A 52 5.19 -2.60 -30.46
C PHE A 52 4.37 -1.30 -30.43
N SER A 53 3.29 -1.23 -29.64
CA SER A 53 2.45 -0.05 -29.55
C SER A 53 2.82 0.81 -28.32
N PRO A 54 2.98 2.13 -28.49
CA PRO A 54 3.16 3.05 -27.36
C PRO A 54 1.85 3.29 -26.58
N MET A 55 0.73 2.70 -27.01
CA MET A 55 -0.58 2.91 -26.40
C MET A 55 -0.75 2.18 -25.07
N VAL A 56 -0.04 1.07 -24.87
CA VAL A 56 -0.13 0.26 -23.64
C VAL A 56 1.12 0.52 -22.80
N PRO A 57 0.97 0.96 -21.52
CA PRO A 57 2.11 1.13 -20.64
C PRO A 57 2.84 -0.20 -20.44
N SER A 58 4.16 -0.13 -20.24
CA SER A 58 4.97 -1.32 -20.01
C SER A 58 4.47 -2.10 -18.79
N HIS A 59 4.82 -3.38 -18.71
CA HIS A 59 4.44 -4.20 -17.56
C HIS A 59 4.85 -3.54 -16.22
N GLU A 60 6.07 -3.01 -16.16
CA GLU A 60 6.59 -2.31 -14.99
C GLU A 60 5.73 -1.08 -14.63
N GLN A 61 5.41 -0.24 -15.62
CA GLN A 61 4.55 0.93 -15.40
C GLN A 61 3.15 0.56 -14.93
N ARG A 62 2.59 -0.56 -15.44
CA ARG A 62 1.28 -1.04 -15.02
C ARG A 62 1.29 -1.57 -13.58
N VAL A 63 2.33 -2.33 -13.21
CA VAL A 63 2.52 -2.80 -11.85
C VAL A 63 2.74 -1.62 -10.91
N GLU A 64 3.59 -0.66 -11.27
CA GLU A 64 3.83 0.53 -10.47
C GLU A 64 2.54 1.36 -10.30
N ALA A 65 1.76 1.56 -11.36
CA ALA A 65 0.49 2.25 -11.30
C ALA A 65 -0.54 1.50 -10.43
N ALA A 66 -0.58 0.17 -10.49
CA ALA A 66 -1.46 -0.65 -9.66
C ALA A 66 -1.08 -0.55 -8.18
N LEU A 67 0.21 -0.69 -7.85
CA LEU A 67 0.73 -0.52 -6.50
C LEU A 67 0.45 0.89 -5.97
N ARG A 68 0.65 1.93 -6.80
CA ARG A 68 0.38 3.32 -6.42
C ARG A 68 -1.11 3.52 -6.07
N ARG A 69 -2.02 2.98 -6.87
CA ARG A 69 -3.47 3.05 -6.62
C ARG A 69 -3.85 2.31 -5.35
N GLU A 70 -3.29 1.13 -5.11
CA GLU A 70 -3.54 0.38 -3.89
C GLU A 70 -3.06 1.15 -2.66
N MET A 71 -1.84 1.68 -2.71
CA MET A 71 -1.28 2.51 -1.64
C MET A 71 -2.11 3.77 -1.41
N GLU A 72 -2.56 4.43 -2.48
CA GLU A 72 -3.44 5.59 -2.38
C GLU A 72 -4.81 5.23 -1.80
N GLN A 73 -5.37 4.06 -2.09
CA GLN A 73 -6.61 3.60 -1.46
C GLN A 73 -6.42 3.29 0.03
N LYS A 74 -5.31 2.61 0.38
CA LYS A 74 -4.96 2.24 1.76
C LYS A 74 -4.71 3.48 2.62
N PHE A 75 -3.81 4.36 2.19
CA PHE A 75 -3.48 5.58 2.92
C PHE A 75 -4.51 6.69 2.74
N GLY A 76 -5.22 6.72 1.62
CA GLY A 76 -6.27 7.71 1.35
C GLY A 76 -7.47 7.57 2.28
N GLN A 77 -7.80 6.34 2.71
CA GLN A 77 -8.82 6.13 3.73
C GLN A 77 -8.40 6.77 5.07
N ILE A 78 -7.16 6.54 5.49
CA ILE A 78 -6.59 7.15 6.69
C ILE A 78 -6.49 8.68 6.55
N ALA A 79 -6.11 9.17 5.37
CA ALA A 79 -5.98 10.60 5.10
C ALA A 79 -7.33 11.34 5.19
N LYS A 80 -8.44 10.66 4.89
CA LYS A 80 -9.81 11.22 4.99
C LYS A 80 -10.38 11.21 6.41
N MET A 81 -9.83 10.41 7.32
CA MET A 81 -10.25 10.43 8.72
C MET A 81 -9.90 11.77 9.37
N PRO A 82 -10.78 12.33 10.21
CA PRO A 82 -10.50 13.54 10.98
C PRO A 82 -9.19 13.43 11.77
N ASP A 83 -8.45 14.52 11.90
CA ASP A 83 -7.23 14.56 12.71
C ASP A 83 -7.59 14.60 14.20
N SER A 84 -7.78 13.41 14.80
CA SER A 84 -8.23 13.22 16.19
C SER A 84 -7.40 12.14 16.90
N ASN A 85 -7.42 12.13 18.23
CA ASN A 85 -6.76 11.08 19.01
C ASN A 85 -7.34 9.69 18.67
N GLU A 86 -8.66 9.59 18.46
CA GLU A 86 -9.36 8.36 18.05
C GLU A 86 -8.77 7.78 16.76
N LYS A 87 -8.46 8.62 15.76
CA LYS A 87 -7.82 8.18 14.52
C LYS A 87 -6.50 7.47 14.82
N TYR A 88 -5.61 8.07 15.59
CA TYR A 88 -4.31 7.48 15.89
C TYR A 88 -4.42 6.21 16.74
N LEU A 89 -5.35 6.19 17.69
CA LEU A 89 -5.63 4.99 18.49
C LEU A 89 -6.16 3.83 17.63
N THR A 90 -7.05 4.13 16.68
CA THR A 90 -7.58 3.14 15.72
C THR A 90 -6.47 2.59 14.83
N ILE A 91 -5.56 3.45 14.37
CA ILE A 91 -4.40 3.04 13.58
C ILE A 91 -3.46 2.16 14.41
N MET A 92 -3.18 2.55 15.66
CA MET A 92 -2.32 1.78 16.58
C MET A 92 -2.88 0.38 16.89
N ALA A 93 -4.21 0.25 16.98
CA ALA A 93 -4.87 -1.01 17.20
C ALA A 93 -4.82 -1.97 15.99
N ASN A 94 -4.48 -1.46 14.79
CA ASN A 94 -4.39 -2.26 13.58
C ASN A 94 -2.93 -2.67 13.30
N PRO A 95 -2.60 -3.98 13.33
CA PRO A 95 -1.23 -4.45 13.15
C PRO A 95 -0.66 -4.16 11.75
N ASP A 96 -1.48 -4.17 10.71
CA ASP A 96 -1.04 -3.88 9.34
C ASP A 96 -0.63 -2.42 9.19
N TRP A 97 -1.38 -1.51 9.81
CA TRP A 97 -1.01 -0.09 9.81
C TRP A 97 0.19 0.20 10.68
N LEU A 98 0.32 -0.49 11.81
CA LEU A 98 1.48 -0.35 12.67
C LEU A 98 2.76 -0.83 11.98
N GLU A 99 2.69 -1.95 11.25
CA GLU A 99 3.79 -2.46 10.43
C GLU A 99 4.11 -1.53 9.25
N ALA A 100 3.11 -0.93 8.61
CA ALA A 100 3.32 0.09 7.58
C ALA A 100 4.04 1.33 8.15
N GLY A 101 3.59 1.83 9.32
CA GLY A 101 4.24 2.93 10.03
C GLY A 101 5.68 2.61 10.42
N LYS A 102 5.95 1.38 10.89
CA LYS A 102 7.28 0.87 11.19
C LYS A 102 8.20 0.91 9.97
N ARG A 103 7.73 0.46 8.80
CA ARG A 103 8.52 0.48 7.56
C ARG A 103 8.88 1.90 7.13
N ILE A 104 7.93 2.84 7.24
CA ILE A 104 8.19 4.25 6.97
C ILE A 104 9.24 4.78 7.95
N PHE A 105 9.06 4.54 9.25
CA PHE A 105 10.01 4.93 10.29
C PHE A 105 11.43 4.40 10.00
N GLN A 106 11.54 3.10 9.70
CA GLN A 106 12.79 2.44 9.34
C GLN A 106 13.48 3.05 8.12
N SER A 107 12.71 3.54 7.15
CA SER A 107 13.27 4.12 5.93
C SER A 107 13.65 5.61 6.05
N LYS A 108 13.02 6.37 6.96
CA LYS A 108 13.12 7.84 7.00
C LYS A 108 13.58 8.43 8.33
N CYS A 109 13.26 7.80 9.45
CA CYS A 109 13.36 8.41 10.79
C CYS A 109 14.54 7.88 11.60
N VAL A 110 14.96 6.64 11.35
CA VAL A 110 15.99 5.94 12.15
C VAL A 110 17.36 6.63 12.15
N ILE A 111 17.66 7.40 11.11
CA ILE A 111 18.95 8.12 10.98
C ILE A 111 19.15 9.08 12.16
N CYS A 112 18.07 9.69 12.65
CA CYS A 112 18.13 10.63 13.77
C CYS A 112 17.63 10.02 15.09
N HIS A 113 16.60 9.18 15.03
CA HIS A 113 15.91 8.67 16.22
C HIS A 113 16.30 7.23 16.61
N GLY A 114 17.25 6.62 15.90
CA GLY A 114 17.67 5.24 16.15
C GLY A 114 16.71 4.19 15.58
N PRO A 115 17.17 2.94 15.39
CA PRO A 115 16.41 1.86 14.77
C PRO A 115 15.14 1.47 15.55
N ASN A 116 15.14 1.66 16.87
CA ASN A 116 14.05 1.34 17.78
C ASN A 116 13.35 2.58 18.33
N GLY A 117 13.74 3.79 17.91
CA GLY A 117 13.26 5.06 18.44
C GLY A 117 13.96 5.50 19.72
N GLU A 118 15.06 4.87 20.10
CA GLU A 118 15.81 5.13 21.33
C GLU A 118 16.49 6.52 21.36
N GLY A 119 16.57 7.21 20.23
CA GLY A 119 17.23 8.50 20.10
C GLY A 119 18.73 8.38 19.79
N PHE A 120 19.24 9.34 19.03
CA PHE A 120 20.67 9.46 18.73
C PHE A 120 21.06 10.93 18.52
N VAL A 121 20.78 11.48 17.32
CA VAL A 121 20.88 12.92 17.05
C VAL A 121 19.61 13.62 17.53
N GLY A 122 18.46 13.00 17.24
CA GLY A 122 17.15 13.41 17.69
C GLY A 122 16.77 12.78 19.03
N PRO A 123 15.62 13.22 19.60
CA PRO A 123 15.13 12.76 20.89
C PRO A 123 14.79 11.27 20.91
N ASN A 124 14.76 10.72 22.12
CA ASN A 124 14.18 9.41 22.40
C ASN A 124 12.67 9.50 22.22
N LEU A 125 12.11 8.59 21.42
CA LEU A 125 10.68 8.52 21.14
C LEU A 125 9.98 7.43 21.95
N THR A 126 10.73 6.72 22.80
CA THR A 126 10.25 5.57 23.58
C THR A 126 9.97 5.89 25.04
N ASP A 127 10.42 7.04 25.53
CA ASP A 127 10.18 7.50 26.90
C ASP A 127 8.94 8.39 27.00
N ASP A 128 8.69 8.91 28.20
CA ASP A 128 7.52 9.73 28.50
C ASP A 128 7.77 11.25 28.36
N LYS A 129 8.96 11.67 27.91
CA LYS A 129 9.38 13.08 27.93
C LYS A 129 9.28 13.68 26.54
N TYR A 130 8.53 14.77 26.42
CA TYR A 130 8.34 15.46 25.14
C TYR A 130 8.38 16.97 25.28
N LYS A 131 9.00 17.63 24.30
CA LYS A 131 9.02 19.09 24.17
C LYS A 131 7.79 19.65 23.42
N ASN A 132 7.47 19.07 22.26
CA ASN A 132 6.46 19.61 21.33
C ASN A 132 5.15 18.81 21.27
N VAL A 133 5.02 17.77 22.10
CA VAL A 133 3.89 16.83 22.07
C VAL A 133 3.19 16.86 23.42
N ARG A 134 1.87 16.95 23.40
CA ARG A 134 0.98 16.75 24.56
C ARG A 134 -0.11 15.74 24.25
N GLU A 135 -0.58 15.70 23.01
CA GLU A 135 -1.58 14.76 22.51
C GLU A 135 -1.07 13.94 21.31
N LEU A 136 -1.76 12.85 20.96
CA LEU A 136 -1.38 12.00 19.82
C LEU A 136 -1.30 12.77 18.49
N LYS A 137 -2.24 13.70 18.26
CA LYS A 137 -2.25 14.53 17.05
C LYS A 137 -1.04 15.46 16.93
N ASP A 138 -0.39 15.81 18.05
CA ASP A 138 0.79 16.67 18.02
C ASP A 138 1.99 15.95 17.37
N ILE A 139 2.07 14.62 17.51
CA ILE A 139 3.11 13.82 16.83
C ILE A 139 2.97 13.99 15.31
N PHE A 140 1.75 13.90 14.78
CA PHE A 140 1.49 14.13 13.36
C PHE A 140 1.87 15.55 12.94
N ARG A 141 1.50 16.56 13.74
CA ARG A 141 1.86 17.95 13.46
C ARG A 141 3.37 18.16 13.42
N VAL A 142 4.11 17.60 14.38
CA VAL A 142 5.57 17.65 14.45
C VAL A 142 6.20 16.97 13.23
N ILE A 143 5.67 15.84 12.79
CA ILE A 143 6.13 15.14 11.57
C ILE A 143 5.84 15.99 10.32
N ARG A 144 4.63 16.56 10.23
CA ARG A 144 4.17 17.35 9.09
C ARG A 144 5.01 18.62 8.92
N ASP A 145 5.12 19.41 9.97
CA ASP A 145 5.67 20.77 9.93
C ASP A 145 7.15 20.83 10.29
N GLY A 146 7.70 19.75 10.86
CA GLY A 146 9.04 19.74 11.44
C GLY A 146 9.06 20.42 12.82
N ALA A 147 10.25 20.45 13.43
CA ALA A 147 10.45 21.03 14.77
C ALA A 147 11.90 21.48 15.00
N GLY A 148 12.11 22.21 16.11
CA GLY A 148 13.45 22.58 16.58
C GLY A 148 14.19 23.51 15.62
N ASN A 149 13.50 24.47 15.01
CA ASN A 149 14.05 25.40 14.02
C ASN A 149 14.77 24.70 12.85
N GLY A 150 14.21 23.59 12.37
CA GLY A 150 14.72 22.84 11.22
C GLY A 150 15.63 21.66 11.57
N GLN A 151 15.91 21.42 12.85
CA GLN A 151 16.63 20.21 13.29
C GLN A 151 15.86 18.93 12.97
N MET A 152 14.52 18.99 13.10
CA MET A 152 13.63 17.98 12.53
C MET A 152 12.98 18.57 11.27
N PRO A 153 13.35 18.11 10.06
CA PRO A 153 12.79 18.64 8.82
C PRO A 153 11.33 18.23 8.64
N ALA A 154 10.54 19.12 8.02
CA ALA A 154 9.16 18.86 7.66
C ALA A 154 9.04 17.67 6.69
N GLN A 155 8.24 16.67 7.04
CA GLN A 155 8.07 15.46 6.23
C GLN A 155 6.91 15.56 5.23
N ASN A 156 6.10 16.62 5.28
CA ASN A 156 4.98 16.84 4.36
C ASN A 156 5.39 17.04 2.88
N THR A 157 6.69 17.24 2.61
CA THR A 157 7.28 17.29 1.27
C THR A 157 7.63 15.90 0.72
N LEU A 158 7.75 14.90 1.59
CA LEU A 158 8.19 13.53 1.25
C LEU A 158 7.10 12.49 1.48
N LEU A 159 6.19 12.73 2.41
CA LEU A 159 5.14 11.82 2.84
C LEU A 159 3.77 12.46 2.65
N ASN A 160 2.80 11.68 2.17
CA ASN A 160 1.41 12.11 2.14
C ASN A 160 0.77 12.03 3.55
N SER A 161 -0.41 12.65 3.71
CA SER A 161 -1.11 12.71 5.01
C SER A 161 -1.38 11.33 5.62
N GLY A 162 -1.80 10.34 4.83
CA GLY A 162 -2.06 8.99 5.34
C GLY A 162 -0.78 8.28 5.80
N GLN A 163 0.31 8.44 5.05
CA GLN A 163 1.64 7.94 5.45
C GLN A 163 2.12 8.58 6.75
N MET A 164 1.98 9.91 6.87
CA MET A 164 2.32 10.64 8.10
C MET A 164 1.48 10.17 9.29
N SER A 165 0.18 9.89 9.09
CA SER A 165 -0.69 9.40 10.16
C SER A 165 -0.29 8.01 10.66
N VAL A 166 0.08 7.08 9.77
CA VAL A 166 0.52 5.74 10.22
C VAL A 166 1.88 5.76 10.90
N VAL A 167 2.81 6.62 10.47
CA VAL A 167 4.10 6.75 11.16
C VAL A 167 3.94 7.46 12.50
N ALA A 168 3.04 8.44 12.60
CA ALA A 168 2.72 9.08 13.88
C ALA A 168 2.15 8.07 14.89
N ALA A 169 1.22 7.22 14.46
CA ALA A 169 0.68 6.13 15.26
C ALA A 169 1.77 5.12 15.68
N TYR A 170 2.67 4.75 14.76
CA TYR A 170 3.81 3.89 15.10
C TYR A 170 4.71 4.53 16.15
N VAL A 171 5.08 5.80 15.99
CA VAL A 171 5.88 6.53 16.99
C VAL A 171 5.18 6.59 18.34
N ALA A 172 3.88 6.86 18.36
CA ALA A 172 3.09 6.85 19.60
C ALA A 172 3.12 5.48 20.30
N SER A 173 3.16 4.37 19.54
CA SER A 173 3.25 3.01 20.09
C SER A 173 4.61 2.65 20.68
N LEU A 174 5.65 3.44 20.42
CA LEU A 174 6.98 3.21 20.98
C LEU A 174 7.09 3.68 22.43
N ARG A 175 6.26 4.65 22.81
CA ARG A 175 6.22 5.22 24.16
C ARG A 175 5.98 4.12 25.21
N GLY A 176 6.69 4.22 26.33
CA GLY A 176 6.63 3.28 27.45
C GLY A 176 7.64 2.13 27.35
N LYS A 177 8.35 1.97 26.23
CA LYS A 177 9.46 1.02 26.12
C LYS A 177 10.70 1.51 26.88
N ASN A 178 10.83 2.82 27.09
CA ASN A 178 11.87 3.45 27.91
C ASN A 178 13.28 2.92 27.61
N LEU A 179 13.62 2.87 26.32
CA LEU A 179 14.92 2.40 25.88
C LEU A 179 16.02 3.38 26.29
N PRO A 180 17.23 2.92 26.61
CA PRO A 180 18.34 3.80 26.94
C PRO A 180 18.67 4.70 25.73
N SER A 181 18.67 6.00 25.93
CA SER A 181 19.09 6.97 24.91
C SER A 181 20.56 7.29 25.04
N GLY A 182 21.24 7.51 23.91
CA GLY A 182 22.60 8.05 23.88
C GLY A 182 22.67 9.54 24.23
N LYS A 183 21.52 10.24 24.32
CA LYS A 183 21.45 11.69 24.56
C LYS A 183 20.11 12.08 25.19
N GLU A 184 20.16 12.72 26.36
CA GLU A 184 18.99 13.34 27.01
C GLU A 184 18.92 14.82 26.61
N LEU A 185 17.77 15.30 26.15
CA LEU A 185 17.61 16.70 25.74
C LEU A 185 17.04 17.55 26.89
N PRO A 186 17.59 18.75 27.13
CA PRO A 186 17.35 19.52 28.37
C PRO A 186 15.94 20.12 28.53
N GLU A 187 15.10 20.07 27.51
CA GLU A 187 13.79 20.75 27.48
C GLU A 187 12.60 19.78 27.41
N GLU A 188 12.83 18.48 27.56
CA GLU A 188 11.78 17.47 27.50
C GLU A 188 11.15 17.28 28.86
N VAL A 189 9.83 17.42 28.92
CA VAL A 189 9.06 17.25 30.15
C VAL A 189 8.13 16.04 30.01
N PRO A 190 7.91 15.28 31.10
CA PRO A 190 6.92 14.21 31.11
C PRO A 190 5.54 14.71 30.68
N ILE A 191 4.82 13.87 29.93
CA ILE A 191 3.43 14.16 29.52
C ILE A 191 2.47 13.10 30.05
N ASP A 192 1.18 13.44 30.11
CA ASP A 192 0.14 12.51 30.51
C ASP A 192 0.09 11.29 29.57
N PRO A 193 -0.32 10.11 30.06
CA PRO A 193 -0.50 8.93 29.22
C PRO A 193 -1.46 9.16 28.05
N TRP A 194 -1.32 8.37 26.98
CA TRP A 194 -2.27 8.43 25.87
C TRP A 194 -3.70 8.09 26.33
N PRO A 195 -4.73 8.75 25.78
CA PRO A 195 -6.11 8.39 26.06
C PRO A 195 -6.41 6.98 25.54
N THR A 196 -7.41 6.33 26.13
CA THR A 196 -7.93 5.04 25.64
C THR A 196 -9.07 5.26 24.64
N LEU A 197 -9.33 4.27 23.77
CA LEU A 197 -10.45 4.35 22.81
C LEU A 197 -11.81 4.54 23.51
N GLU A 198 -11.98 3.96 24.70
CA GLU A 198 -13.18 4.11 25.52
C GLU A 198 -13.31 5.55 26.06
N SER A 199 -12.20 6.15 26.51
CA SER A 199 -12.20 7.54 27.01
C SER A 199 -12.42 8.59 25.93
N THR A 200 -12.26 8.25 24.65
CA THR A 200 -12.49 9.18 23.53
C THR A 200 -13.95 9.24 23.07
N GLY A 201 -14.81 8.35 23.57
CA GLY A 201 -16.23 8.24 23.18
C GLY A 201 -17.22 9.07 24.01
N ASP A 202 -16.80 9.65 25.15
CA ASP A 202 -17.66 10.39 26.07
C ASP A 202 -17.18 11.82 26.30
N ALA A 203 -17.41 12.69 25.31
CA ALA A 203 -17.48 14.13 25.55
C ALA A 203 -18.82 14.64 25.02
N PRO A 204 -19.88 14.69 25.85
CA PRO A 204 -21.07 15.44 25.48
C PRO A 204 -20.71 16.93 25.38
N ALA A 205 -21.05 17.52 24.25
CA ALA A 205 -21.10 18.97 24.10
C ALA A 205 -22.26 19.53 24.96
N GLY A 206 -21.95 20.44 25.88
CA GLY A 206 -22.91 21.18 26.72
C GLY A 206 -22.53 21.04 28.20
N GLU A 207 -22.47 22.08 29.03
CA GLU A 207 -23.14 23.38 28.99
C GLU A 207 -22.26 24.46 29.66
N GLY A 208 -22.30 25.68 29.14
CA GLY A 208 -21.85 26.86 29.87
C GLY A 208 -22.78 27.12 31.06
N GLY A 209 -22.26 26.92 32.27
CA GLY A 209 -22.91 27.35 33.50
C GLY A 209 -22.48 28.77 33.86
N ALA A 210 -23.34 29.74 33.56
CA ALA A 210 -23.38 31.01 34.25
C ALA A 210 -23.93 30.79 35.68
N GLY A 211 -23.28 31.41 36.68
CA GLY A 211 -23.69 31.43 38.07
C GLY A 211 -22.66 32.15 38.93
#